data_AF-A0A7R9B169-F1
#
_entry.id   AF-A0A7R9B169-F1
#
_cell.length_a   1.000
_cell.length_b   1.000
_cell.length_c   1.000
_cell.angle_alpha   90.00
_cell.angle_beta   90.00
_cell.angle_gamma   90.00
#
_symmetry.space_group_name_H-M   'P 1'
#
loop_
_entity.id
_entity.type
_entity.pdbx_description
1 polymer ?
#
loop_
_entity_poly.entity_id
_entity_poly.type
_entity_poly.pdbx_seq_one_letter_code
_entity_poly.pdbx_strand_id
1 'polypeptide(L)'
;MFKYSQVPMEIGIVHQYQFSSTLQRMSVITRVLGTQEFIVFCKGSPEMIMSLSLPHTVPPDVLSILENYTEKGYRVIALGMRTLDDLSFSNVEDIKREDVEKQLKFLGLVVLENRLKPETKGVISILRKADINVVMITGDNILTALSVARECGIIQSGEQIIDVSVVDDDSEKVPEVYFTHSGRFKPQEVSSEISNGQMKLLFDKDPESINIPSNYRFALTGKSWQLLKEHFPEVLQRVAVKGVVFARMSSDQKQQLVQEYQELGYYVAMCGDGANDCGALKAAHAGISLSEAESSVASPFTSREPNISCVPIVIREGRAALSTSFGIFKFMVAYSLTEFLSAIILYNIESNLSDLEFLFIDICLIVNFAFFYGKTEAYSGPLVKTPPLSSLLSLAPMLSLTLQLLVNILFQGICFHLVRLYPWYHAFNYESLTSYACYENYAVFCVSLFQYITLAVVFSEGAPYRKPIYTNKTLTISLMAMTLISIYITVYPAQWVIRWLELKVAEGYGFRIITVAIGFAGFFLGIFLERFFVKYALLSKFPKLSSGPKIKYEKLKEELVNYTDWPPITSKLPPMLPTPASEIPPELLTEIQFQISNELEGRCIGGVENESFEIDEINITKL
;
A
#
# COMPACT_ATOMS: atom_id res chain seq x y z
N MET A 1 45.53 -5.85 57.54
CA MET A 1 45.66 -5.61 56.08
C MET A 1 44.81 -6.66 55.36
N PHE A 2 43.50 -6.43 55.20
CA PHE A 2 42.64 -7.29 54.39
C PHE A 2 42.19 -6.47 53.17
N LYS A 3 42.69 -6.88 52.01
CA LYS A 3 42.34 -6.33 50.70
C LYS A 3 40.89 -6.73 50.38
N TYR A 4 39.97 -5.78 50.46
CA TYR A 4 38.71 -5.87 49.73
C TYR A 4 39.00 -5.63 48.25
N SER A 5 39.26 -6.71 47.52
CA SER A 5 39.33 -6.70 46.07
C SER A 5 38.29 -7.65 45.51
N GLN A 6 37.30 -7.06 44.83
CA GLN A 6 36.47 -7.66 43.77
C GLN A 6 35.40 -8.68 44.19
N VAL A 7 34.37 -8.23 44.91
CA VAL A 7 33.02 -8.80 44.71
C VAL A 7 32.42 -8.04 43.51
N PRO A 8 31.92 -8.71 42.46
CA PRO A 8 31.23 -8.01 41.37
C PRO A 8 30.05 -7.21 41.97
N MET A 9 29.88 -5.95 41.55
CA MET A 9 28.73 -5.14 41.97
C MET A 9 27.46 -5.81 41.47
N GLU A 10 26.76 -6.53 42.36
CA GLU A 10 25.43 -7.05 42.09
C GLU A 10 24.44 -5.89 42.26
N ILE A 11 23.93 -5.38 41.13
CA ILE A 11 22.88 -4.37 41.09
C ILE A 11 21.54 -5.11 41.01
N GLY A 12 20.72 -4.99 42.05
CA GLY A 12 19.35 -5.49 42.05
C GLY A 12 18.39 -4.45 41.49
N ILE A 13 17.46 -4.87 40.62
CA ILE A 13 16.30 -4.05 40.23
C ILE A 13 15.22 -4.25 41.28
N VAL A 14 14.85 -3.17 41.96
CA VAL A 14 13.85 -3.18 43.05
C VAL A 14 12.46 -2.93 42.49
N HIS A 15 12.34 -1.97 41.57
CA HIS A 15 11.07 -1.64 40.93
C HIS A 15 11.29 -1.18 39.48
N GLN A 16 10.33 -1.46 38.60
CA GLN A 16 10.40 -1.09 37.19
C GLN A 16 9.10 -0.42 36.74
N TYR A 17 9.22 0.83 36.27
CA TYR A 17 8.15 1.50 35.53
C TYR A 17 8.33 1.23 34.05
N GLN A 18 7.36 0.56 33.46
CA GLN A 18 7.37 0.24 32.03
C GLN A 18 7.35 1.50 31.17
N PHE A 19 7.85 1.36 29.94
CA PHE A 19 7.79 2.42 28.96
C PHE A 19 6.33 2.80 28.66
N SER A 20 6.04 4.09 28.76
CA SER A 20 4.73 4.64 28.38
C SER A 20 4.92 5.52 27.15
N SER A 21 4.15 5.26 26.09
CA SER A 21 4.19 6.04 24.85
C SER A 21 3.76 7.49 25.06
N THR A 22 2.79 7.72 25.94
CA THR A 22 2.32 9.07 26.31
C THR A 22 3.42 9.86 27.04
N LEU A 23 4.16 9.20 27.93
CA LEU A 23 5.22 9.82 28.74
C LEU A 23 6.60 9.79 28.05
N GLN A 24 6.75 9.02 26.98
CA GLN A 24 7.97 8.83 26.17
C GLN A 24 9.22 8.40 26.96
N ARG A 25 9.03 7.70 28.09
CA ARG A 25 10.13 7.31 29.00
C ARG A 25 9.82 6.06 29.81
N MET A 26 10.87 5.48 30.38
CA MET A 26 10.81 4.40 31.37
C MET A 26 11.88 4.59 32.44
N SER A 27 11.64 4.04 33.62
CA SER A 27 12.57 4.17 34.75
C SER A 27 12.66 2.87 35.55
N VAL A 28 13.81 2.64 36.15
CA VAL A 28 14.08 1.52 37.05
C VAL A 28 14.68 2.04 38.34
N ILE A 29 14.21 1.52 39.47
CA ILE A 29 14.81 1.75 40.79
C ILE A 29 15.73 0.58 41.05
N THR A 30 17.00 0.88 41.31
CA THR A 30 18.05 -0.10 41.52
C THR A 30 18.69 0.09 42.88
N ARG A 31 19.27 -0.98 43.40
CA ARG A 31 20.05 -0.95 44.64
C ARG A 31 21.31 -1.79 44.47
N VAL A 32 22.44 -1.24 44.90
CA VAL A 32 23.71 -1.95 44.91
C VAL A 32 23.79 -2.79 46.19
N LEU A 33 24.20 -4.05 46.06
CA LEU A 33 24.34 -4.95 47.20
C LEU A 33 25.39 -4.40 48.18
N GLY A 34 24.98 -4.15 49.43
CA GLY A 34 25.82 -3.56 50.47
C GLY A 34 25.67 -2.04 50.68
N THR A 35 24.92 -1.33 49.83
CA THR A 35 24.56 0.09 50.06
C THR A 35 23.12 0.22 50.56
N GLN A 36 22.80 1.33 51.24
CA GLN A 36 21.42 1.72 51.58
C GLN A 36 20.81 2.68 50.55
N GLU A 37 21.61 3.16 49.61
CA GLU A 37 21.19 4.10 48.58
C GLU A 37 20.39 3.40 47.47
N PHE A 38 19.25 4.01 47.10
CA PHE A 38 18.50 3.62 45.92
C PHE A 38 18.83 4.57 44.77
N ILE A 39 19.12 4.00 43.60
CA ILE A 39 19.46 4.76 42.40
C ILE A 39 18.39 4.51 41.35
N VAL A 40 17.78 5.59 40.89
CA VAL A 40 16.85 5.62 39.78
C VAL A 40 17.64 5.83 38.50
N PHE A 41 17.42 4.95 37.51
CA PHE A 41 17.87 5.18 36.14
C PHE A 41 16.65 5.38 35.25
N CYS A 42 16.64 6.48 34.49
CA CYS A 42 15.58 6.83 33.57
C CYS A 42 16.14 6.91 32.14
N LYS A 43 15.42 6.34 31.18
CA LYS A 43 15.72 6.47 29.75
C LYS A 43 14.48 6.86 28.97
N GLY A 44 14.64 7.70 27.95
CA GLY A 44 13.51 8.21 27.19
C GLY A 44 13.91 9.09 26.01
N SER A 45 12.93 9.79 25.44
CA SER A 45 13.19 10.81 24.42
C SER A 45 14.12 11.90 24.99
N PRO A 46 15.07 12.42 24.20
CA PRO A 46 15.98 13.46 24.65
C PRO A 46 15.24 14.66 25.24
N GLU A 47 14.18 15.13 24.60
CA GLU A 47 13.40 16.30 25.02
C GLU A 47 12.75 16.08 26.39
N MET A 48 12.19 14.87 26.62
CA MET A 48 11.53 14.52 27.87
C MET A 48 12.52 14.31 29.01
N ILE A 49 13.67 13.68 28.76
CA ILE A 49 14.67 13.48 29.82
C ILE A 49 15.33 14.80 30.18
N MET A 50 15.58 15.67 29.21
CA MET A 50 16.10 17.02 29.48
C MET A 50 15.14 17.85 30.32
N SER A 51 13.83 17.82 30.03
CA SER A 51 12.84 18.59 30.79
C SER A 51 12.69 18.11 32.25
N LEU A 52 12.95 16.84 32.52
CA LEU A 52 12.94 16.26 33.87
C LEU A 52 14.29 16.35 34.59
N SER A 53 15.33 16.80 33.89
CA SER A 53 16.69 16.89 34.44
C SER A 53 16.97 18.22 35.13
N LEU A 54 17.93 18.22 36.06
CA LEU A 54 18.44 19.42 36.69
C LEU A 54 19.15 20.29 35.64
N PRO A 55 18.77 21.58 35.48
CA PRO A 55 19.27 22.41 34.38
C PRO A 55 20.80 22.52 34.31
N HIS A 56 21.48 22.56 35.46
CA HIS A 56 22.95 22.65 35.53
C HIS A 56 23.69 21.37 35.11
N THR A 57 22.97 20.25 34.97
CA THR A 57 23.55 18.96 34.53
C THR A 57 23.44 18.75 33.03
N VAL A 58 22.60 19.54 32.33
CA VAL A 58 22.41 19.45 30.89
C VAL A 58 23.46 20.32 30.20
N PRO A 59 24.34 19.75 29.36
CA PRO A 59 25.31 20.54 28.60
C PRO A 59 24.61 21.54 27.66
N PRO A 60 25.13 22.77 27.50
CA PRO A 60 24.50 23.78 26.65
C PRO A 60 24.54 23.41 25.15
N ASP A 61 25.46 22.55 24.73
CA ASP A 61 25.64 22.09 23.35
C ASP A 61 24.80 20.85 22.99
N VAL A 62 24.12 20.23 23.96
CA VAL A 62 23.43 18.95 23.76
C VAL A 62 22.35 19.01 22.68
N LEU A 63 21.64 20.14 22.55
CA LEU A 63 20.62 20.33 21.51
C LEU A 63 21.23 20.32 20.12
N SER A 64 22.35 21.01 19.93
CA SER A 64 23.07 21.03 18.64
C SER A 64 23.64 19.64 18.27
N ILE A 65 24.11 18.89 19.27
CA ILE A 65 24.60 17.52 19.09
C ILE A 65 23.44 16.58 18.73
N LEU A 66 22.30 16.73 19.42
CA LEU A 66 21.09 15.97 19.14
C LEU A 66 20.61 16.22 17.71
N GLU A 67 20.56 17.48 17.27
CA GLU A 67 20.22 17.84 15.89
C GLU A 67 21.18 17.19 14.90
N ASN A 68 22.48 17.31 15.08
CA ASN A 68 23.49 16.72 14.18
C ASN A 68 23.36 15.19 14.05
N TYR A 69 23.13 14.47 15.15
CA TYR A 69 22.93 13.01 15.10
C TYR A 69 21.57 12.62 14.53
N THR A 70 20.51 13.37 14.82
CA THR A 70 19.16 13.08 14.30
C THR A 70 19.05 13.40 12.80
N GLU A 71 19.70 14.46 12.32
CA GLU A 71 19.84 14.79 10.89
C GLU A 71 20.57 13.68 10.11
N LYS A 72 21.59 13.07 10.73
CA LYS A 72 22.28 11.90 10.18
C LYS A 72 21.45 10.61 10.24
N GLY A 73 20.25 10.63 10.82
CA GLY A 73 19.35 9.48 10.88
C GLY A 73 19.63 8.51 12.04
N TYR A 74 20.46 8.89 13.01
CA TYR A 74 20.66 8.07 14.19
C TYR A 74 19.46 8.16 15.14
N ARG A 75 19.16 7.05 15.82
CA ARG A 75 18.21 7.01 16.92
C ARG A 75 18.93 7.43 18.20
N VAL A 76 18.49 8.51 18.81
CA VAL A 76 19.12 9.07 20.02
C VAL A 76 18.20 8.87 21.22
N ILE A 77 18.74 8.32 22.31
CA ILE A 77 18.05 8.13 23.60
C ILE A 77 18.83 8.89 24.66
N ALA A 78 18.14 9.60 25.56
CA ALA A 78 18.79 10.25 26.69
C ALA A 78 18.69 9.38 27.95
N LEU A 79 19.70 9.49 28.80
CA LEU A 79 19.78 8.84 30.10
C LEU A 79 19.85 9.88 31.22
N GLY A 80 19.06 9.67 32.26
CA GLY A 80 19.12 10.43 33.51
C GLY A 80 19.23 9.49 34.70
N MET A 81 19.86 9.95 35.78
CA MET A 81 19.87 9.23 37.05
C MET A 81 19.45 10.11 38.21
N ARG A 82 18.92 9.52 39.27
CA ARG A 82 18.72 10.22 40.53
C ARG A 82 18.99 9.29 41.71
N THR A 83 19.68 9.79 42.71
CA THR A 83 19.83 9.10 43.99
C THR A 83 18.64 9.47 44.87
N LEU A 84 18.04 8.47 45.51
CA LEU A 84 17.00 8.65 46.50
C LEU A 84 17.62 8.45 47.87
N ASP A 85 17.73 9.54 48.62
CA ASP A 85 18.26 9.53 49.98
C ASP A 85 17.12 9.20 50.97
N ASP A 86 17.43 8.44 52.03
CA ASP A 86 16.57 8.17 53.19
C ASP A 86 15.21 7.46 52.93
N LEU A 87 15.14 6.52 51.99
CA LEU A 87 13.94 5.67 51.79
C LEU A 87 14.08 4.28 52.44
N SER A 88 13.05 3.86 53.19
CA SER A 88 12.88 2.47 53.63
C SER A 88 12.36 1.60 52.48
N PHE A 89 12.60 0.28 52.51
CA PHE A 89 12.13 -0.65 51.47
C PHE A 89 10.61 -0.59 51.23
N SER A 90 9.82 -0.44 52.30
CA SER A 90 8.36 -0.35 52.21
C SER A 90 7.90 0.90 51.46
N ASN A 91 8.63 2.01 51.55
CA ASN A 91 8.27 3.26 50.88
C ASN A 91 8.59 3.24 49.37
N VAL A 92 9.37 2.27 48.89
CA VAL A 92 9.74 2.16 47.47
C VAL A 92 8.63 1.49 46.65
N GLU A 93 7.79 0.66 47.26
CA GLU A 93 6.64 0.03 46.55
C GLU A 93 5.49 1.03 46.33
N ASP A 94 5.31 1.99 47.24
CA ASP A 94 4.22 2.97 47.20
C ASP A 94 4.59 4.30 46.53
N ILE A 95 5.85 4.46 46.09
CA ILE A 95 6.28 5.73 45.49
C ILE A 95 5.63 5.95 44.12
N LYS A 96 5.09 7.15 43.92
CA LYS A 96 4.49 7.52 42.63
C LYS A 96 5.58 7.72 41.58
N ARG A 97 5.28 7.32 40.35
CA ARG A 97 6.19 7.45 39.20
C ARG A 97 6.70 8.88 38.99
N GLU A 98 5.85 9.88 39.20
CA GLU A 98 6.18 11.31 39.06
C GLU A 98 7.24 11.78 40.07
N ASP A 99 7.22 11.22 41.28
CA ASP A 99 8.19 11.56 42.33
C ASP A 99 9.56 10.94 42.09
N VAL A 100 9.58 9.81 41.39
CA VAL A 100 10.80 9.10 40.94
C VAL A 100 11.43 9.81 39.74
N GLU A 101 10.61 10.25 38.80
CA GLU A 101 11.03 10.79 37.50
C GLU A 101 11.20 12.32 37.49
N LYS A 102 11.58 12.96 38.61
CA LYS A 102 11.86 14.40 38.70
C LYS A 102 13.29 14.68 39.14
N GLN A 103 13.82 15.86 38.80
CA GLN A 103 15.16 16.34 39.21
C GLN A 103 16.29 15.34 38.88
N LEU A 104 16.25 14.77 37.68
CA LEU A 104 17.25 13.81 37.22
C LEU A 104 18.61 14.51 36.97
N LYS A 105 19.71 13.87 37.33
CA LYS A 105 21.04 14.23 36.81
C LYS A 105 21.16 13.66 35.39
N PHE A 106 21.29 14.56 34.40
CA PHE A 106 21.53 14.16 33.03
C PHE A 106 22.89 13.45 32.91
N LEU A 107 22.89 12.26 32.30
CA LEU A 107 24.10 11.46 32.14
C LEU A 107 24.69 11.58 30.74
N GLY A 108 23.84 11.58 29.72
CA GLY A 108 24.29 11.64 28.34
C GLY A 108 23.30 11.08 27.34
N LEU A 109 23.72 11.10 26.08
CA LEU A 109 23.00 10.56 24.93
C LEU A 109 23.58 9.21 24.53
N VAL A 110 22.71 8.26 24.20
CA VAL A 110 23.04 7.00 23.56
C VAL A 110 22.60 7.09 22.11
N VAL A 111 23.57 6.98 21.21
CA VAL A 111 23.35 7.04 19.76
C VAL A 111 23.34 5.63 19.19
N LEU A 112 22.24 5.28 18.52
CA LEU A 112 22.01 3.98 17.91
C LEU A 112 21.86 4.17 16.41
N GLU A 113 22.58 3.36 15.62
CA GLU A 113 22.48 3.34 14.17
C GLU A 113 21.44 2.32 13.72
N ASN A 114 20.35 2.78 13.10
CA ASN A 114 19.41 1.91 12.39
C ASN A 114 19.91 1.69 10.97
N ARG A 115 20.62 0.58 10.76
CA ARG A 115 21.12 0.24 9.42
C ARG A 115 19.99 -0.20 8.51
N LEU A 116 20.00 0.32 7.29
CA LEU A 116 19.15 -0.19 6.23
C LEU A 116 19.52 -1.64 5.90
N LYS A 117 18.48 -2.45 5.68
CA LYS A 117 18.64 -3.78 5.08
C LYS A 117 19.17 -3.62 3.64
N PRO A 118 20.14 -4.44 3.20
CA PRO A 118 20.84 -4.24 1.93
C PRO A 118 19.90 -4.30 0.72
N GLU A 119 18.80 -5.04 0.81
CA GLU A 119 17.82 -5.20 -0.27
C GLU A 119 16.93 -3.96 -0.47
N THR A 120 16.75 -3.14 0.56
CA THR A 120 15.77 -2.05 0.60
C THR A 120 15.93 -1.10 -0.59
N LYS A 121 17.14 -0.59 -0.82
CA LYS A 121 17.42 0.39 -1.89
C LYS A 121 17.11 -0.18 -3.28
N GLY A 122 17.42 -1.46 -3.50
CA GLY A 122 17.15 -2.16 -4.75
C GLY A 122 15.64 -2.28 -5.00
N VAL A 123 14.88 -2.71 -3.99
CA VAL A 123 13.43 -2.86 -4.06
C VAL A 123 12.72 -1.52 -4.32
N ILE A 124 13.07 -0.47 -3.56
CA ILE A 124 12.48 0.86 -3.73
C ILE A 124 12.74 1.39 -5.16
N SER A 125 13.93 1.16 -5.71
CA SER A 125 14.24 1.53 -7.09
C SER A 125 13.34 0.80 -8.11
N ILE A 126 13.09 -0.50 -7.91
CA ILE A 126 12.20 -1.29 -8.77
C ILE A 126 10.77 -0.74 -8.74
N LEU A 127 10.24 -0.45 -7.54
CA LEU A 127 8.88 0.08 -7.36
C LEU A 127 8.71 1.45 -8.02
N ARG A 128 9.68 2.36 -7.81
CA ARG A 128 9.64 3.68 -8.46
C ARG A 128 9.77 3.61 -9.98
N LYS A 129 10.62 2.72 -10.52
CA LYS A 129 10.72 2.51 -11.98
C LYS A 129 9.40 2.01 -12.58
N ALA A 130 8.62 1.27 -11.80
CA ALA A 130 7.28 0.79 -12.15
C ALA A 130 6.16 1.81 -11.89
N ASP A 131 6.50 3.06 -11.57
CA ASP A 131 5.54 4.15 -11.28
C ASP A 131 4.61 3.87 -10.08
N ILE A 132 5.11 3.12 -9.09
CA ILE A 132 4.39 2.86 -7.84
C ILE A 132 4.80 3.93 -6.81
N ASN A 133 3.81 4.63 -6.25
CA ASN A 133 4.06 5.60 -5.20
C ASN A 133 4.43 4.89 -3.89
N VAL A 134 5.62 5.15 -3.38
CA VAL A 134 6.10 4.58 -2.12
C VAL A 134 6.08 5.68 -1.05
N VAL A 135 5.44 5.37 0.07
CA VAL A 135 5.22 6.28 1.20
C VAL A 135 5.73 5.60 2.48
N MET A 136 6.40 6.35 3.33
CA MET A 136 6.86 5.87 4.64
C MET A 136 5.88 6.33 5.72
N ILE A 137 5.47 5.40 6.58
CA ILE A 137 4.60 5.66 7.72
C ILE A 137 5.29 5.06 8.96
N THR A 138 5.62 5.88 9.96
CA THR A 138 6.43 5.45 11.11
C THR A 138 6.00 6.11 12.42
N GLY A 139 6.32 5.46 13.53
CA GLY A 139 6.21 6.03 14.89
C GLY A 139 7.45 6.82 15.33
N ASP A 140 8.54 6.78 14.55
CA ASP A 140 9.79 7.48 14.87
C ASP A 140 9.70 9.00 14.63
N ASN A 141 10.74 9.73 15.05
CA ASN A 141 10.91 11.16 14.81
C ASN A 141 10.98 11.46 13.30
N ILE A 142 10.36 12.57 12.88
CA ILE A 142 10.32 13.03 11.49
C ILE A 142 11.71 13.22 10.87
N LEU A 143 12.69 13.75 11.62
CA LEU A 143 14.05 13.98 11.10
C LEU A 143 14.75 12.66 10.77
N THR A 144 14.65 11.67 11.67
CA THR A 144 15.17 10.32 11.45
C THR A 144 14.49 9.66 10.26
N ALA A 145 13.16 9.76 10.17
CA ALA A 145 12.38 9.20 9.07
C ALA A 145 12.76 9.82 7.71
N LEU A 146 12.95 11.14 7.65
CA LEU A 146 13.40 11.85 6.45
C LEU A 146 14.80 11.44 6.02
N SER A 147 15.72 11.25 6.97
CA SER A 147 17.08 10.77 6.68
C SER A 147 17.05 9.36 6.08
N VAL A 148 16.34 8.43 6.72
CA VAL A 148 16.17 7.04 6.22
C VAL A 148 15.48 7.02 4.86
N ALA A 149 14.46 7.85 4.65
CA ALA A 149 13.73 7.96 3.38
C ALA A 149 14.63 8.48 2.23
N ARG A 150 15.58 9.38 2.51
CA ARG A 150 16.60 9.82 1.54
C ARG A 150 17.61 8.72 1.26
N GLU A 151 18.09 8.03 2.30
CA GLU A 151 19.09 6.97 2.16
C GLU A 151 18.59 5.77 1.33
N CYS A 152 17.33 5.36 1.55
CA CYS A 152 16.72 4.24 0.84
C CYS A 152 16.18 4.61 -0.56
N GLY A 153 16.13 5.91 -0.90
CA GLY A 153 15.69 6.41 -2.21
C GLY A 153 14.16 6.59 -2.34
N ILE A 154 13.42 6.59 -1.23
CA ILE A 154 12.02 7.05 -1.22
C ILE A 154 11.97 8.54 -1.56
N ILE A 155 12.92 9.33 -1.07
CA ILE A 155 13.14 10.74 -1.44
C ILE A 155 14.38 10.83 -2.33
N GLN A 156 14.27 11.49 -3.48
CA GLN A 156 15.40 11.71 -4.41
C GLN A 156 16.17 12.99 -4.09
N SER A 157 17.45 13.06 -4.49
CA SER A 157 18.33 14.21 -4.22
C SER A 157 17.84 15.56 -4.80
N GLY A 158 16.90 15.54 -5.76
CA GLY A 158 16.29 16.74 -6.34
C GLY A 158 14.86 17.02 -5.86
N GLU A 159 14.33 16.24 -4.93
CA GLU A 159 13.00 16.45 -4.34
C GLU A 159 13.13 17.33 -3.08
N GLN A 160 12.48 18.48 -3.08
CA GLN A 160 12.42 19.38 -1.92
C GLN A 160 11.33 18.89 -0.95
N ILE A 161 11.63 18.93 0.35
CA ILE A 161 10.68 18.46 1.37
C ILE A 161 10.06 19.66 2.09
N ILE A 162 8.74 19.71 2.06
CA ILE A 162 7.92 20.71 2.74
C ILE A 162 7.28 20.04 3.96
N ASP A 163 7.60 20.54 5.14
CA ASP A 163 7.00 20.12 6.40
C ASP A 163 5.64 20.80 6.56
N VAL A 164 4.62 20.01 6.87
CA VAL A 164 3.25 20.48 7.09
C VAL A 164 2.93 20.37 8.56
N SER A 165 2.87 21.52 9.23
CA SER A 165 2.53 21.63 10.64
C SER A 165 1.22 22.40 10.81
N VAL A 166 0.33 21.88 11.64
CA VAL A 166 -0.88 22.58 12.06
C VAL A 166 -0.73 22.96 13.52
N VAL A 167 -0.93 24.24 13.82
CA VAL A 167 -0.88 24.78 15.17
C VAL A 167 -2.29 25.09 15.59
N ASP A 168 -2.64 24.52 16.73
CA ASP A 168 -3.85 24.86 17.48
C ASP A 168 -3.40 25.79 18.60
N ASP A 169 -3.76 27.06 18.51
CA ASP A 169 -3.41 28.08 19.49
C ASP A 169 -4.64 28.23 20.38
N ASP A 170 -4.60 27.71 21.62
CA ASP A 170 -5.71 27.50 22.59
C ASP A 170 -6.68 28.71 22.82
N SER A 171 -6.45 29.83 22.14
CA SER A 171 -7.45 30.83 21.81
C SER A 171 -8.58 30.26 20.92
N GLU A 172 -9.80 30.80 20.96
CA GLU A 172 -10.96 30.37 20.14
C GLU A 172 -10.80 30.57 18.60
N LYS A 173 -9.58 30.55 18.07
CA LYS A 173 -9.27 30.70 16.64
C LYS A 173 -9.21 29.34 15.96
N VAL A 174 -9.60 29.32 14.68
CA VAL A 174 -9.45 28.15 13.81
C VAL A 174 -7.94 27.82 13.67
N PRO A 175 -7.52 26.55 13.81
CA PRO A 175 -6.11 26.17 13.72
C PRO A 175 -5.50 26.58 12.38
N GLU A 176 -4.25 27.03 12.40
CA GLU A 176 -3.55 27.53 11.20
C GLU A 176 -2.60 26.46 10.62
N VAL A 177 -2.53 26.38 9.28
CA VAL A 177 -1.69 25.43 8.55
C VAL A 177 -0.43 26.13 8.03
N TYR A 178 0.73 25.58 8.36
CA TYR A 178 2.04 26.08 7.96
C TYR A 178 2.73 25.09 7.02
N PHE A 179 3.28 25.61 5.92
CA PHE A 179 4.12 24.85 5.00
C PHE A 179 5.54 25.42 5.04
N THR A 180 6.47 24.69 5.64
CA THR A 180 7.85 25.17 5.86
C THR A 180 8.88 24.30 5.13
N HIS A 181 9.99 24.89 4.70
CA HIS A 181 11.09 24.11 4.11
C HIS A 181 11.87 23.37 5.20
N SER A 182 11.96 22.05 5.08
CA SER A 182 12.79 21.26 6.00
C SER A 182 14.29 21.46 5.72
N GLY A 183 15.03 21.98 6.70
CA GLY A 183 16.51 21.98 6.70
C GLY A 183 17.23 23.32 6.46
N ARG A 184 16.57 24.47 6.53
CA ARG A 184 17.24 25.78 6.71
C ARG A 184 16.34 26.65 7.57
N PHE A 185 16.81 27.15 8.71
CA PHE A 185 16.67 28.55 9.14
C PHE A 185 17.39 28.74 10.49
N LYS A 186 18.48 29.52 10.47
CA LYS A 186 19.03 30.17 11.68
C LYS A 186 18.10 31.35 12.01
N PRO A 187 17.70 31.58 13.27
CA PRO A 187 16.89 32.74 13.61
C PRO A 187 17.75 34.00 13.44
N GLN A 188 17.29 34.96 12.63
CA GLN A 188 17.80 36.32 12.66
C GLN A 188 16.68 37.20 13.20
N GLU A 189 16.93 37.83 14.35
CA GLU A 189 16.03 38.72 15.06
C GLU A 189 15.59 39.87 14.15
N VAL A 190 14.28 40.08 14.03
CA VAL A 190 13.73 41.30 13.42
C VAL A 190 12.64 41.85 14.33
N SER A 191 12.92 43.06 14.80
CA SER A 191 12.11 43.93 15.66
C SER A 191 10.76 44.33 15.02
N SER A 192 9.74 44.40 15.85
CA SER A 192 8.36 44.80 15.52
C SER A 192 8.15 46.32 15.56
N GLU A 193 7.45 46.86 14.56
CA GLU A 193 6.67 48.10 14.68
C GLU A 193 5.23 47.87 14.20
N ILE A 194 4.28 48.50 14.91
CA ILE A 194 2.83 48.30 14.81
C ILE A 194 2.22 49.39 13.93
N SER A 195 1.34 49.05 12.98
CA SER A 195 0.22 49.94 12.64
C SER A 195 -0.96 49.24 11.94
N ASN A 196 -2.12 49.40 12.58
CA ASN A 196 -3.46 49.72 12.03
C ASN A 196 -4.25 48.67 11.24
N GLY A 197 -5.04 47.94 12.03
CA GLY A 197 -6.34 47.33 11.75
C GLY A 197 -7.08 47.75 10.47
N GLN A 198 -7.21 46.78 9.57
CA GLN A 198 -8.42 46.50 8.79
C GLN A 198 -8.31 45.07 8.21
N MET A 199 -9.32 44.25 8.48
CA MET A 199 -9.35 42.82 8.14
C MET A 199 -9.70 42.64 6.67
N LYS A 200 -8.77 42.06 5.91
CA LYS A 200 -8.92 41.63 4.52
C LYS A 200 -8.16 40.30 4.41
N LEU A 201 -8.75 39.28 3.82
CA LEU A 201 -8.06 38.03 3.46
C LEU A 201 -6.96 38.36 2.45
N LEU A 202 -5.82 38.82 2.97
CA LEU A 202 -4.62 39.17 2.25
C LEU A 202 -3.66 38.01 2.48
N PHE A 203 -3.44 37.23 1.43
CA PHE A 203 -2.19 36.51 1.26
C PHE A 203 -1.10 37.57 1.25
N ASP A 204 -0.46 37.80 2.41
CA ASP A 204 0.62 38.76 2.51
C ASP A 204 1.75 38.27 1.62
N LYS A 205 1.94 38.97 0.50
CA LYS A 205 3.13 38.85 -0.33
C LYS A 205 4.26 39.49 0.46
N ASP A 206 4.99 38.69 1.23
CA ASP A 206 6.36 39.05 1.55
C ASP A 206 7.13 39.20 0.21
N PRO A 207 7.92 40.27 0.02
CA PRO A 207 8.51 40.66 -1.27
C PRO A 207 9.75 39.84 -1.68
N GLU A 208 9.86 38.59 -1.25
CA GLU A 208 10.79 37.62 -1.82
C GLU A 208 10.00 36.38 -2.20
N SER A 209 9.57 36.31 -3.45
CA SER A 209 8.99 35.12 -4.05
C SER A 209 10.00 33.96 -3.94
N ILE A 210 9.90 33.17 -2.88
CA ILE A 210 10.58 31.88 -2.78
C ILE A 210 9.99 31.04 -3.91
N ASN A 211 10.78 30.85 -4.97
CA ASN A 211 10.41 30.02 -6.11
C ASN A 211 9.96 28.65 -5.59
N ILE A 212 8.66 28.35 -5.69
CA ILE A 212 8.13 27.04 -5.34
C ILE A 212 8.82 26.03 -6.26
N PRO A 213 9.64 25.12 -5.72
CA PRO A 213 10.39 24.19 -6.54
C PRO A 213 9.40 23.29 -7.29
N SER A 214 9.59 23.08 -8.59
CA SER A 214 8.68 22.25 -9.40
C SER A 214 8.56 20.79 -8.93
N ASN A 215 9.49 20.34 -8.07
CA ASN A 215 9.57 18.99 -7.55
C ASN A 215 9.65 18.98 -6.01
N TYR A 216 8.49 19.00 -5.36
CA TYR A 216 8.35 18.98 -3.91
C TYR A 216 7.51 17.80 -3.42
N ARG A 217 7.75 17.37 -2.17
CA ARG A 217 6.96 16.36 -1.45
C ARG A 217 6.69 16.80 -0.02
N PHE A 218 5.62 16.26 0.57
CA PHE A 218 5.20 16.63 1.93
C PHE A 218 5.65 15.62 2.99
N ALA A 219 6.06 16.14 4.14
CA ALA A 219 6.24 15.39 5.36
C ALA A 219 5.38 16.01 6.48
N LEU A 220 4.86 15.18 7.37
CA LEU A 220 4.06 15.65 8.50
C LEU A 220 4.07 14.66 9.67
N THR A 221 3.69 15.16 10.85
CA THR A 221 3.56 14.37 12.07
C THR A 221 2.12 13.92 12.31
N GLY A 222 1.92 12.88 13.13
CA GLY A 222 0.60 12.40 13.54
C GLY A 222 -0.29 13.47 14.17
N LYS A 223 0.27 14.42 14.94
CA LYS A 223 -0.50 15.54 15.51
C LYS A 223 -1.07 16.43 14.40
N SER A 224 -0.24 16.80 13.42
CA SER A 224 -0.67 17.64 12.29
C SER A 224 -1.63 16.90 11.36
N TRP A 225 -1.44 15.59 11.16
CA TRP A 225 -2.38 14.74 10.42
C TRP A 225 -3.78 14.80 11.03
N GLN A 226 -3.90 14.63 12.35
CA GLN A 226 -5.18 14.63 13.04
C GLN A 226 -5.90 15.98 12.90
N LEU A 227 -5.18 17.09 13.15
CA LEU A 227 -5.75 18.43 13.02
C LEU A 227 -6.18 18.75 11.57
N LEU A 228 -5.39 18.35 10.57
CA LEU A 228 -5.76 18.49 9.16
C LEU A 228 -7.02 17.70 8.82
N LYS A 229 -7.15 16.50 9.36
CA LYS A 229 -8.31 15.64 9.09
C LYS A 229 -9.60 16.21 9.69
N GLU A 230 -9.51 16.76 10.90
CA GLU A 230 -10.66 17.33 11.62
C GLU A 230 -11.11 18.67 11.02
N HIS A 231 -10.17 19.56 10.67
CA HIS A 231 -10.47 20.95 10.29
C HIS A 231 -10.32 21.25 8.79
N PHE A 232 -9.49 20.51 8.05
CA PHE A 232 -9.10 20.83 6.67
C PHE A 232 -9.05 19.60 5.72
N PRO A 233 -10.15 18.86 5.53
CA PRO A 233 -10.16 17.62 4.74
C PRO A 233 -9.76 17.81 3.27
N GLU A 234 -10.06 18.95 2.66
CA GLU A 234 -9.64 19.24 1.28
C GLU A 234 -8.13 19.41 1.13
N VAL A 235 -7.49 20.03 2.14
CA VAL A 235 -6.04 20.20 2.20
C VAL A 235 -5.37 18.86 2.45
N LEU A 236 -5.94 18.04 3.35
CA LEU A 236 -5.46 16.70 3.64
C LEU A 236 -5.31 15.85 2.38
N GLN A 237 -6.33 15.85 1.50
CA GLN A 237 -6.30 15.10 0.25
C GLN A 237 -5.15 15.54 -0.67
N ARG A 238 -4.90 16.84 -0.77
CA ARG A 238 -3.78 17.39 -1.55
C ARG A 238 -2.42 17.03 -0.94
N VAL A 239 -2.31 17.11 0.38
CA VAL A 239 -1.10 16.72 1.13
C VAL A 239 -0.85 15.22 0.97
N ALA A 240 -1.86 14.37 1.07
CA ALA A 240 -1.74 12.92 0.94
C ALA A 240 -1.22 12.50 -0.45
N VAL A 241 -1.66 13.14 -1.53
CA VAL A 241 -1.22 12.84 -2.91
C VAL A 241 0.28 13.07 -3.12
N LYS A 242 0.86 14.13 -2.55
CA LYS A 242 2.32 14.41 -2.60
C LYS A 242 3.08 14.02 -1.33
N GLY A 243 2.41 13.42 -0.37
CA GLY A 243 2.97 12.93 0.88
C GLY A 243 4.05 11.88 0.64
N VAL A 244 5.10 11.90 1.47
CA VAL A 244 6.21 10.95 1.39
C VAL A 244 6.55 10.33 2.74
N VAL A 245 6.48 11.11 3.82
CA VAL A 245 6.80 10.66 5.17
C VAL A 245 5.72 11.13 6.13
N PHE A 246 5.12 10.17 6.83
CA PHE A 246 4.18 10.40 7.93
C PHE A 246 4.80 9.84 9.21
N ALA A 247 5.29 10.71 10.08
CA ALA A 247 6.07 10.36 11.25
C ALA A 247 5.29 10.54 12.56
N ARG A 248 5.76 9.93 13.66
CA ARG A 248 5.05 9.89 14.95
C ARG A 248 3.56 9.50 14.83
N MET A 249 3.24 8.57 13.92
CA MET A 249 1.88 8.11 13.69
C MET A 249 1.49 7.04 14.72
N SER A 250 0.31 7.17 15.33
CA SER A 250 -0.31 6.11 16.14
C SER A 250 -0.81 4.95 15.25
N SER A 251 -1.04 3.77 15.84
CA SER A 251 -1.59 2.61 15.11
C SER A 251 -2.86 2.96 14.33
N ASP A 252 -3.78 3.67 14.96
CA ASP A 252 -5.04 4.08 14.32
C ASP A 252 -4.82 5.09 13.19
N GLN A 253 -3.89 6.04 13.37
CA GLN A 253 -3.55 7.00 12.32
C GLN A 253 -2.94 6.34 11.09
N LYS A 254 -2.16 5.26 11.26
CA LYS A 254 -1.66 4.47 10.11
C LYS A 254 -2.80 3.86 9.31
N GLN A 255 -3.80 3.29 10.00
CA GLN A 255 -4.99 2.75 9.37
C GLN A 255 -5.80 3.84 8.65
N GLN A 256 -5.99 4.99 9.28
CA GLN A 256 -6.70 6.12 8.67
C GLN A 256 -6.03 6.62 7.39
N LEU A 257 -4.69 6.68 7.36
CA LEU A 257 -3.95 7.08 6.16
C LEU A 257 -4.13 6.08 5.02
N VAL A 258 -4.14 4.78 5.32
CA VAL A 258 -4.46 3.74 4.32
C VAL A 258 -5.86 3.95 3.74
N GLN A 259 -6.86 4.21 4.60
CA GLN A 259 -8.23 4.48 4.18
C GLN A 259 -8.36 5.74 3.33
N GLU A 260 -7.66 6.82 3.69
CA GLU A 260 -7.63 8.06 2.88
C GLU A 260 -7.10 7.79 1.46
N TYR A 261 -6.04 7.00 1.33
CA TYR A 261 -5.54 6.60 0.01
C TYR A 261 -6.57 5.79 -0.78
N GLN A 262 -7.35 4.92 -0.12
CA GLN A 262 -8.44 4.17 -0.76
C GLN A 262 -9.57 5.10 -1.22
N GLU A 263 -9.95 6.10 -0.41
CA GLU A 263 -10.96 7.11 -0.76
C GLU A 263 -10.52 8.01 -1.92
N LEU A 264 -9.22 8.27 -2.03
CA LEU A 264 -8.60 8.93 -3.20
C LEU A 264 -8.59 8.04 -4.46
N GLY A 265 -8.90 6.76 -4.32
CA GLY A 265 -8.98 5.77 -5.40
C GLY A 265 -7.66 5.06 -5.69
N TYR A 266 -6.69 5.09 -4.78
CA TYR A 266 -5.49 4.26 -4.88
C TYR A 266 -5.78 2.81 -4.48
N TYR A 267 -5.12 1.88 -5.17
CA TYR A 267 -4.92 0.53 -4.64
C TYR A 267 -3.70 0.52 -3.71
N VAL A 268 -3.96 0.28 -2.43
CA VAL A 268 -2.95 0.36 -1.37
C VAL A 268 -2.46 -1.02 -0.98
N ALA A 269 -1.14 -1.21 -1.03
CA ALA A 269 -0.46 -2.31 -0.38
C ALA A 269 0.30 -1.76 0.84
N MET A 270 0.21 -2.44 1.98
CA MET A 270 0.89 -2.07 3.23
C MET A 270 1.85 -3.19 3.62
N CYS A 271 3.08 -2.84 4.01
CA CYS A 271 4.03 -3.79 4.58
C CYS A 271 4.45 -3.33 5.98
N GLY A 272 4.47 -4.25 6.93
CA GLY A 272 4.82 -3.98 8.32
C GLY A 272 5.20 -5.26 9.06
N ASP A 273 5.84 -5.12 10.21
CA ASP A 273 6.29 -6.22 11.06
C ASP A 273 5.71 -6.15 12.48
N GLY A 274 5.30 -4.97 12.95
CA GLY A 274 4.82 -4.76 14.33
C GLY A 274 3.32 -4.94 14.53
N ALA A 275 2.91 -5.21 15.77
CA ALA A 275 1.51 -5.22 16.19
C ALA A 275 0.81 -3.86 15.94
N ASN A 276 1.58 -2.77 15.98
CA ASN A 276 1.13 -1.40 15.68
C ASN A 276 0.76 -1.18 14.21
N ASP A 277 1.01 -2.15 13.33
CA ASP A 277 0.66 -2.09 11.91
C ASP A 277 -0.58 -2.94 11.56
N CYS A 278 -1.11 -3.72 12.51
CA CYS A 278 -2.21 -4.67 12.26
C CYS A 278 -3.44 -4.01 11.64
N GLY A 279 -3.86 -2.84 12.16
CA GLY A 279 -5.01 -2.11 11.63
C GLY A 279 -4.79 -1.67 10.18
N ALA A 280 -3.60 -1.15 9.87
CA ALA A 280 -3.23 -0.71 8.53
C ALA A 280 -3.05 -1.89 7.54
N LEU A 281 -2.44 -2.99 7.99
CA LEU A 281 -2.28 -4.23 7.21
C LEU A 281 -3.64 -4.82 6.82
N LYS A 282 -4.59 -4.82 7.75
CA LYS A 282 -5.96 -5.31 7.52
C LYS A 282 -6.78 -4.38 6.62
N ALA A 283 -6.60 -3.07 6.76
CA ALA A 283 -7.33 -2.09 5.95
C ALA A 283 -6.84 -2.04 4.50
N ALA A 284 -5.56 -2.30 4.25
CA ALA A 284 -4.98 -2.29 2.91
C ALA A 284 -5.63 -3.34 2.00
N HIS A 285 -5.68 -3.06 0.69
CA HIS A 285 -6.13 -4.05 -0.30
C HIS A 285 -5.21 -5.27 -0.35
N ALA A 286 -3.92 -5.06 -0.07
CA ALA A 286 -2.94 -6.12 0.13
C ALA A 286 -2.02 -5.79 1.32
N GLY A 287 -2.30 -6.36 2.49
CA GLY A 287 -1.37 -6.33 3.62
C GLY A 287 -0.29 -7.41 3.47
N ILE A 288 0.97 -7.08 3.74
CA ILE A 288 2.11 -8.00 3.75
C ILE A 288 2.83 -7.91 5.09
N SER A 289 2.71 -8.94 5.92
CA SER A 289 3.50 -9.08 7.14
C SER A 289 4.93 -9.50 6.81
N LEU A 290 5.92 -8.82 7.39
CA LEU A 290 7.34 -9.16 7.28
C LEU A 290 7.86 -9.98 8.47
N SER A 291 6.95 -10.46 9.32
CA SER A 291 7.28 -11.33 10.45
C SER A 291 6.23 -12.43 10.65
N GLU A 292 6.64 -13.56 11.22
CA GLU A 292 5.73 -14.64 11.64
C GLU A 292 5.03 -14.35 12.97
N ALA A 293 5.29 -13.19 13.59
CA ALA A 293 4.72 -12.78 14.87
C ALA A 293 3.26 -12.32 14.74
N GLU A 294 2.72 -11.67 15.77
CA GLU A 294 1.30 -11.25 15.92
C GLU A 294 0.74 -10.49 14.70
N SER A 295 1.57 -9.75 13.96
CA SER A 295 1.19 -9.03 12.74
C SER A 295 0.77 -9.94 11.58
N SER A 296 1.20 -11.21 11.57
CA SER A 296 0.79 -12.20 10.57
C SER A 296 -0.70 -12.53 10.60
N VAL A 297 -1.34 -12.46 11.78
CA VAL A 297 -2.77 -12.77 11.96
C VAL A 297 -3.66 -11.78 11.20
N ALA A 298 -3.20 -10.54 11.05
CA ALA A 298 -3.96 -9.47 10.42
C ALA A 298 -3.78 -9.39 8.89
N SER A 299 -2.80 -10.10 8.33
CA SER A 299 -2.32 -9.89 6.96
C SER A 299 -2.57 -11.10 6.06
N PRO A 300 -3.06 -10.92 4.81
CA PRO A 300 -3.28 -12.03 3.88
C PRO A 300 -1.98 -12.63 3.34
N PHE A 301 -0.86 -11.91 3.37
CA PHE A 301 0.45 -12.39 2.93
C PHE A 301 1.46 -12.31 4.07
N THR A 302 2.20 -13.40 4.32
CA THR A 302 3.28 -13.42 5.31
C THR A 302 4.59 -13.78 4.63
N SER A 303 5.58 -12.89 4.73
CA SER A 303 6.95 -13.14 4.29
C SER A 303 7.72 -13.86 5.39
N ARG A 304 8.43 -14.93 5.03
CA ARG A 304 9.37 -15.62 5.93
C ARG A 304 10.68 -14.85 6.10
N GLU A 305 11.03 -14.05 5.10
CA GLU A 305 12.20 -13.19 5.16
C GLU A 305 11.80 -11.84 5.74
N PRO A 306 12.53 -11.33 6.77
CA PRO A 306 12.26 -10.04 7.36
C PRO A 306 12.83 -8.92 6.50
N ASN A 307 12.50 -8.86 5.20
CA ASN A 307 12.90 -7.82 4.26
C ASN A 307 11.78 -7.55 3.25
N ILE A 308 11.90 -6.49 2.46
CA ILE A 308 10.86 -6.08 1.49
C ILE A 308 11.01 -6.72 0.10
N SER A 309 11.90 -7.70 -0.07
CA SER A 309 12.14 -8.37 -1.36
C SER A 309 10.94 -9.14 -1.88
N CYS A 310 10.02 -9.51 -0.98
CA CYS A 310 8.74 -10.13 -1.33
C CYS A 310 7.79 -9.17 -2.08
N VAL A 311 7.89 -7.85 -1.87
CA VAL A 311 6.91 -6.89 -2.41
C VAL A 311 6.88 -6.89 -3.95
N PRO A 312 8.01 -6.79 -4.68
CA PRO A 312 8.00 -6.92 -6.14
C PRO A 312 7.51 -8.28 -6.64
N ILE A 313 7.73 -9.35 -5.87
CA ILE A 313 7.29 -10.71 -6.22
C ILE A 313 5.77 -10.79 -6.16
N VAL A 314 5.17 -10.33 -5.05
CA VAL A 314 3.70 -10.30 -4.88
C VAL A 314 3.04 -9.46 -5.98
N ILE A 315 3.61 -8.29 -6.32
CA ILE A 315 3.09 -7.44 -7.40
C ILE A 315 3.20 -8.14 -8.76
N ARG A 316 4.33 -8.81 -9.03
CA ARG A 316 4.55 -9.55 -10.28
C ARG A 316 3.53 -10.68 -10.44
N GLU A 317 3.37 -11.51 -9.42
CA GLU A 317 2.41 -12.62 -9.42
C GLU A 317 0.97 -12.10 -9.49
N GLY A 318 0.64 -11.03 -8.76
CA GLY A 318 -0.69 -10.40 -8.84
C GLY A 318 -1.02 -9.90 -10.24
N ARG A 319 -0.08 -9.27 -10.94
CA ARG A 319 -0.27 -8.83 -12.34
C ARG A 319 -0.41 -9.99 -13.31
N ALA A 320 0.36 -11.06 -13.12
CA ALA A 320 0.27 -12.27 -13.93
C ALA A 320 -1.06 -13.01 -13.71
N ALA A 321 -1.51 -13.11 -12.46
CA ALA A 321 -2.79 -13.68 -12.09
C ALA A 321 -3.95 -12.87 -12.70
N LEU A 322 -3.92 -11.53 -12.61
CA LEU A 322 -4.94 -10.68 -13.20
C LEU A 322 -5.00 -10.84 -14.74
N SER A 323 -3.85 -10.80 -15.42
CA SER A 323 -3.76 -11.06 -16.86
C SER A 323 -4.27 -12.45 -17.24
N THR A 324 -3.98 -13.47 -16.41
CA THR A 324 -4.48 -14.84 -16.59
C THR A 324 -5.99 -14.91 -16.47
N SER A 325 -6.58 -14.33 -15.42
CA SER A 325 -8.03 -14.32 -15.20
C SER A 325 -8.77 -13.61 -16.34
N PHE A 326 -8.28 -12.46 -16.79
CA PHE A 326 -8.85 -11.75 -17.94
C PHE A 326 -8.74 -12.55 -19.23
N GLY A 327 -7.61 -13.21 -19.46
CA GLY A 327 -7.40 -14.07 -20.61
C GLY A 327 -8.33 -15.29 -20.65
N ILE A 328 -8.48 -15.98 -19.51
CA ILE A 328 -9.44 -17.09 -19.35
C ILE A 328 -10.86 -16.58 -19.55
N PHE A 329 -11.22 -15.44 -18.96
CA PHE A 329 -12.57 -14.90 -19.13
C PHE A 329 -12.89 -14.57 -20.59
N LYS A 330 -11.97 -13.91 -21.31
CA LYS A 330 -12.14 -13.65 -22.75
C LYS A 330 -12.30 -14.95 -23.54
N PHE A 331 -11.48 -15.95 -23.22
CA PHE A 331 -11.60 -17.28 -23.82
C PHE A 331 -12.96 -17.91 -23.54
N MET A 332 -13.44 -17.86 -22.30
CA MET A 332 -14.74 -18.40 -21.89
C MET A 332 -15.91 -17.74 -22.63
N VAL A 333 -15.93 -16.40 -22.70
CA VAL A 333 -16.99 -15.70 -23.42
C VAL A 333 -16.93 -15.98 -24.93
N ALA A 334 -15.73 -15.99 -25.52
CA ALA A 334 -15.59 -16.18 -26.95
C ALA A 334 -15.96 -17.59 -27.42
N TYR A 335 -15.64 -18.64 -26.64
CA TYR A 335 -16.03 -20.00 -27.05
C TYR A 335 -17.55 -20.17 -26.98
N SER A 336 -18.21 -19.73 -25.90
CA SER A 336 -19.67 -19.87 -25.77
C SER A 336 -20.41 -19.13 -26.87
N LEU A 337 -19.93 -17.94 -27.25
CA LEU A 337 -20.49 -17.21 -28.39
C LEU A 337 -20.23 -17.91 -29.72
N THR A 338 -19.04 -18.50 -29.91
CA THR A 338 -18.71 -19.26 -31.14
C THR A 338 -19.54 -20.52 -31.27
N GLU A 339 -19.77 -21.23 -30.17
CA GLU A 339 -20.63 -22.41 -30.08
C GLU A 339 -22.10 -22.05 -30.34
N PHE A 340 -22.61 -21.00 -29.71
CA PHE A 340 -23.96 -20.49 -29.95
C PHE A 340 -24.18 -20.10 -31.42
N LEU A 341 -23.19 -19.48 -32.07
CA LEU A 341 -23.25 -19.18 -33.50
C LEU A 341 -23.26 -20.43 -34.37
N SER A 342 -22.48 -21.44 -33.99
CA SER A 342 -22.47 -22.74 -34.69
C SER A 342 -23.88 -23.34 -34.68
N ALA A 343 -24.54 -23.33 -33.51
CA ALA A 343 -25.92 -23.76 -33.37
C ALA A 343 -26.90 -22.92 -34.21
N ILE A 344 -26.79 -21.59 -34.21
CA ILE A 344 -27.66 -20.72 -35.04
C ILE A 344 -27.51 -21.01 -36.54
N ILE A 345 -26.27 -21.17 -37.03
CA ILE A 345 -26.00 -21.44 -38.45
C ILE A 345 -26.67 -22.76 -38.86
N LEU A 346 -26.60 -23.79 -38.01
CA LEU A 346 -27.22 -25.09 -38.26
C LEU A 346 -28.74 -25.06 -38.08
N TYR A 347 -29.25 -24.24 -37.16
CA TYR A 347 -30.69 -24.10 -36.94
C TYR A 347 -31.43 -23.55 -38.16
N ASN A 348 -30.75 -22.78 -39.02
CA ASN A 348 -31.29 -22.31 -40.30
C ASN A 348 -31.66 -23.45 -41.27
N ILE A 349 -31.12 -24.65 -41.07
CA ILE A 349 -31.51 -25.86 -41.80
C ILE A 349 -32.20 -26.89 -40.90
N GLU A 350 -32.78 -26.46 -39.79
CA GLU A 350 -33.47 -27.34 -38.82
C GLU A 350 -32.54 -28.43 -38.24
N SER A 351 -31.22 -28.16 -38.20
CA SER A 351 -30.18 -29.02 -37.64
C SER A 351 -29.52 -28.36 -36.44
N ASN A 352 -28.67 -29.09 -35.73
CA ASN A 352 -27.88 -28.58 -34.59
C ASN A 352 -26.59 -29.40 -34.43
N LEU A 353 -25.70 -28.99 -33.52
CA LEU A 353 -24.63 -29.87 -33.05
C LEU A 353 -25.23 -31.03 -32.21
N SER A 354 -24.61 -32.21 -32.27
CA SER A 354 -24.99 -33.36 -31.45
C SER A 354 -24.55 -33.19 -29.99
N ASP A 355 -25.21 -33.89 -29.07
CA ASP A 355 -24.86 -33.84 -27.64
C ASP A 355 -23.40 -34.25 -27.38
N LEU A 356 -22.88 -35.20 -28.16
CA LEU A 356 -21.50 -35.69 -28.04
C LEU A 356 -20.49 -34.74 -28.69
N GLU A 357 -20.88 -34.00 -29.73
CA GLU A 357 -20.07 -32.89 -30.28
C GLU A 357 -19.92 -31.77 -29.25
N PHE A 358 -21.01 -31.34 -28.60
CA PHE A 358 -20.98 -30.38 -27.48
C PHE A 358 -20.06 -30.87 -26.35
N LEU A 359 -20.24 -32.13 -25.92
CA LEU A 359 -19.43 -32.72 -24.86
C LEU A 359 -17.94 -32.77 -25.20
N PHE A 360 -17.60 -33.09 -26.46
CA PHE A 360 -16.22 -33.12 -26.92
C PHE A 360 -15.60 -31.72 -26.91
N ILE A 361 -16.33 -30.70 -27.36
CA ILE A 361 -15.87 -29.31 -27.33
C ILE A 361 -15.61 -28.91 -25.88
N ASP A 362 -16.62 -29.00 -25.01
CA ASP A 362 -16.53 -28.50 -23.64
C ASP A 362 -15.46 -29.22 -22.81
N ILE A 363 -15.44 -30.55 -22.83
CA ILE A 363 -14.52 -31.32 -21.98
C ILE A 363 -13.13 -31.41 -22.61
N CYS A 364 -13.04 -31.88 -23.86
CA CYS A 364 -11.75 -32.21 -24.44
C CYS A 364 -10.97 -30.96 -24.88
N LEU A 365 -11.64 -29.89 -25.30
CA LEU A 365 -10.99 -28.63 -25.66
C LEU A 365 -11.07 -27.61 -24.53
N ILE A 366 -12.27 -27.17 -24.13
CA ILE A 366 -12.41 -25.98 -23.29
C ILE A 366 -11.87 -26.20 -21.87
N VAL A 367 -12.35 -27.22 -21.16
CA VAL A 367 -11.89 -27.56 -19.80
C VAL A 367 -10.39 -27.89 -19.82
N ASN A 368 -9.93 -28.62 -20.83
CA ASN A 368 -8.52 -28.97 -20.99
C ASN A 368 -7.63 -27.72 -21.10
N PHE A 369 -7.95 -26.81 -22.04
CA PHE A 369 -7.18 -25.58 -22.22
C PHE A 369 -7.27 -24.68 -21.00
N ALA A 370 -8.46 -24.48 -20.44
CA ALA A 370 -8.67 -23.63 -19.26
C ALA A 370 -7.82 -24.08 -18.07
N PHE A 371 -7.75 -25.40 -17.82
CA PHE A 371 -6.94 -25.96 -16.74
C PHE A 371 -5.44 -25.70 -16.92
N PHE A 372 -4.90 -25.87 -18.12
CA PHE A 372 -3.47 -25.64 -18.38
C PHE A 372 -3.13 -24.16 -18.60
N TYR A 373 -4.10 -23.34 -19.00
CA TYR A 373 -3.93 -21.91 -19.24
C TYR A 373 -3.37 -21.19 -18.01
N GLY A 374 -3.92 -21.50 -16.83
CA GLY A 374 -3.54 -20.90 -15.56
C GLY A 374 -2.11 -21.19 -15.09
N LYS A 375 -1.46 -22.22 -15.62
CA LYS A 375 -0.09 -22.63 -15.22
C LYS A 375 1.02 -21.79 -15.86
N THR A 376 0.68 -20.73 -16.57
CA THR A 376 1.67 -19.86 -17.21
C THR A 376 2.25 -18.90 -16.17
N GLU A 377 3.53 -19.06 -15.88
CA GLU A 377 4.25 -18.28 -14.88
C GLU A 377 4.33 -16.77 -15.20
N ALA A 378 4.54 -15.98 -14.16
CA ALA A 378 4.76 -14.55 -14.29
C ALA A 378 6.08 -14.21 -15.02
N TYR A 379 6.08 -13.09 -15.73
CA TYR A 379 7.27 -12.64 -16.46
C TYR A 379 8.39 -12.21 -15.49
N SER A 380 9.57 -12.80 -15.63
CA SER A 380 10.71 -12.57 -14.73
C SER A 380 11.43 -11.23 -14.92
N GLY A 381 11.08 -10.46 -15.95
CA GLY A 381 11.70 -9.18 -16.25
C GLY A 381 11.29 -8.04 -15.30
N PRO A 382 11.64 -6.79 -15.67
CA PRO A 382 11.33 -5.62 -14.86
C PRO A 382 9.81 -5.37 -14.79
N LEU A 383 9.36 -4.82 -13.66
CA LEU A 383 7.98 -4.37 -13.52
C LEU A 383 7.71 -3.18 -14.45
N VAL A 384 6.69 -3.32 -15.30
CA VAL A 384 6.26 -2.28 -16.24
C VAL A 384 5.42 -1.21 -15.54
N LYS A 385 5.41 0.02 -16.05
CA LYS A 385 4.62 1.13 -15.48
C LYS A 385 3.11 0.92 -15.58
N THR A 386 2.66 0.39 -16.72
CA THR A 386 1.24 0.13 -16.95
C THR A 386 0.78 -1.09 -16.15
N PRO A 387 -0.36 -1.02 -15.45
CA PRO A 387 -1.02 -2.20 -14.90
C PRO A 387 -1.73 -2.99 -16.02
N PRO A 388 -2.06 -4.28 -15.79
CA PRO A 388 -2.97 -5.03 -16.65
C PRO A 388 -4.36 -4.38 -16.72
N LEU A 389 -5.16 -4.78 -17.71
CA LEU A 389 -6.54 -4.34 -17.86
C LEU A 389 -7.34 -4.64 -16.58
N SER A 390 -8.09 -3.65 -16.09
CA SER A 390 -8.88 -3.74 -14.86
C SER A 390 -10.39 -3.87 -15.10
N SER A 391 -10.86 -3.61 -16.33
CA SER A 391 -12.29 -3.70 -16.68
C SER A 391 -12.52 -4.48 -17.97
N LEU A 392 -13.42 -5.47 -17.88
CA LEU A 392 -13.80 -6.36 -18.97
C LEU A 392 -14.69 -5.67 -20.01
N LEU A 393 -15.49 -4.69 -19.60
CA LEU A 393 -16.41 -3.96 -20.48
C LEU A 393 -15.78 -2.71 -21.10
N SER A 394 -14.45 -2.58 -21.02
CA SER A 394 -13.74 -1.51 -21.70
C SER A 394 -13.70 -1.75 -23.22
N LEU A 395 -13.44 -0.69 -24.00
CA LEU A 395 -13.45 -0.74 -25.47
C LEU A 395 -12.48 -1.80 -26.02
N ALA A 396 -11.30 -1.96 -25.41
CA ALA A 396 -10.26 -2.84 -25.94
C ALA A 396 -10.62 -4.35 -25.85
N PRO A 397 -11.02 -4.92 -24.69
CA PRO A 397 -11.51 -6.29 -24.62
C PRO A 397 -12.78 -6.54 -25.44
N MET A 398 -13.72 -5.58 -25.48
CA MET A 398 -14.94 -5.72 -26.27
C MET A 398 -14.62 -5.77 -27.76
N LEU A 399 -13.79 -4.86 -28.27
CA LEU A 399 -13.35 -4.87 -29.66
C LEU A 399 -12.59 -6.16 -30.01
N SER A 400 -11.72 -6.63 -29.11
CA SER A 400 -11.02 -7.92 -29.24
C SER A 400 -12.00 -9.08 -29.43
N LEU A 401 -12.99 -9.21 -28.52
CA LEU A 401 -14.00 -10.26 -28.60
C LEU A 401 -14.84 -10.15 -29.88
N THR A 402 -15.31 -8.97 -30.23
CA THR A 402 -16.12 -8.75 -31.45
C THR A 402 -15.34 -9.11 -32.71
N LEU A 403 -14.08 -8.70 -32.83
CA LEU A 403 -13.26 -9.04 -34.00
C LEU A 403 -13.04 -10.55 -34.12
N GLN A 404 -12.71 -11.25 -33.02
CA GLN A 404 -12.56 -12.71 -33.06
C GLN A 404 -13.87 -13.41 -33.41
N LEU A 405 -15.00 -12.90 -32.90
CA LEU A 405 -16.31 -13.44 -33.21
C LEU A 405 -16.64 -13.33 -34.71
N LEU A 406 -16.38 -12.16 -35.31
CA LEU A 406 -16.60 -11.93 -36.75
C LEU A 406 -15.74 -12.86 -37.62
N VAL A 407 -14.49 -13.11 -37.22
CA VAL A 407 -13.61 -14.08 -37.89
C VAL A 407 -14.21 -15.49 -37.82
N ASN A 408 -14.71 -15.87 -36.64
CA ASN A 408 -15.29 -17.19 -36.46
C ASN A 408 -16.56 -17.38 -37.32
N ILE A 409 -17.45 -16.39 -37.34
CA ILE A 409 -18.66 -16.38 -38.19
C ILE A 409 -18.27 -16.50 -39.67
N LEU A 410 -17.29 -15.71 -40.12
CA LEU A 410 -16.86 -15.70 -41.52
C LEU A 410 -16.42 -17.09 -41.96
N PHE A 411 -15.53 -17.75 -41.20
CA PHE A 411 -15.01 -19.06 -41.59
C PHE A 411 -16.01 -20.20 -41.41
N GLN A 412 -16.89 -20.13 -40.40
CA GLN A 412 -18.01 -21.08 -40.29
C GLN A 412 -18.97 -20.95 -41.47
N GLY A 413 -19.34 -19.73 -41.85
CA GLY A 413 -20.18 -19.45 -43.02
C GLY A 413 -19.55 -19.91 -44.32
N ILE A 414 -18.24 -19.68 -44.52
CA ILE A 414 -17.50 -20.18 -45.68
C ILE A 414 -17.60 -21.71 -45.75
N CYS A 415 -17.30 -22.43 -44.67
CA CYS A 415 -17.39 -23.90 -44.65
C CYS A 415 -18.82 -24.40 -44.89
N PHE A 416 -19.81 -23.76 -44.27
CA PHE A 416 -21.23 -24.09 -44.41
C PHE A 416 -21.75 -23.92 -45.85
N HIS A 417 -21.31 -22.89 -46.57
CA HIS A 417 -21.68 -22.72 -47.98
C HIS A 417 -20.84 -23.59 -48.92
N LEU A 418 -19.54 -23.74 -48.63
CA LEU A 418 -18.61 -24.50 -49.48
C LEU A 418 -18.99 -25.97 -49.58
N VAL A 419 -19.46 -26.59 -48.50
CA VAL A 419 -19.86 -28.01 -48.51
C VAL A 419 -21.00 -28.28 -49.49
N ARG A 420 -21.88 -27.30 -49.72
CA ARG A 420 -23.04 -27.39 -50.62
C ARG A 420 -22.68 -27.34 -52.11
N LEU A 421 -21.46 -26.93 -52.43
CA LEU A 421 -20.98 -26.83 -53.81
C LEU A 421 -20.47 -28.19 -54.34
N TYR A 422 -20.30 -29.18 -53.46
CA TYR A 422 -19.76 -30.48 -53.86
C TYR A 422 -20.83 -31.40 -54.48
N PRO A 423 -20.48 -32.25 -55.47
CA PRO A 423 -21.46 -33.09 -56.17
C PRO A 423 -22.14 -34.16 -55.30
N TRP A 424 -21.48 -34.62 -54.24
CA TRP A 424 -21.99 -35.62 -53.29
C TRP A 424 -22.86 -35.02 -52.19
N TYR A 425 -23.05 -33.71 -52.19
CA TYR A 425 -23.87 -33.03 -51.21
C TYR A 425 -25.34 -33.36 -51.42
N HIS A 426 -26.02 -33.68 -50.31
CA HIS A 426 -27.46 -33.83 -50.26
C HIS A 426 -27.99 -32.93 -49.14
N ALA A 427 -29.02 -32.15 -49.47
CA ALA A 427 -29.68 -31.27 -48.50
C ALA A 427 -30.20 -32.08 -47.31
N PHE A 428 -30.06 -31.52 -46.11
CA PHE A 428 -30.59 -32.14 -44.90
C PHE A 428 -32.10 -32.30 -45.02
N ASN A 429 -32.59 -33.52 -44.74
CA ASN A 429 -34.01 -33.81 -44.69
C ASN A 429 -34.34 -34.15 -43.24
N TYR A 430 -35.30 -33.42 -42.66
CA TYR A 430 -35.69 -33.59 -41.28
C TYR A 430 -36.47 -34.91 -41.10
N GLU A 431 -35.78 -35.96 -40.64
CA GLU A 431 -36.39 -37.28 -40.42
C GLU A 431 -36.89 -37.47 -38.97
N SER A 432 -36.23 -36.87 -37.97
CA SER A 432 -36.61 -36.97 -36.55
C SER A 432 -35.93 -35.91 -35.66
N LEU A 433 -36.51 -35.65 -34.48
CA LEU A 433 -35.99 -34.72 -33.45
C LEU A 433 -34.58 -35.05 -32.90
N THR A 434 -34.03 -36.22 -33.22
CA THR A 434 -32.79 -36.75 -32.60
C THR A 434 -31.67 -37.03 -33.60
N SER A 435 -31.87 -36.81 -34.90
CA SER A 435 -30.84 -37.08 -35.91
C SER A 435 -30.36 -35.78 -36.55
N TYR A 436 -29.28 -35.22 -35.99
CA TYR A 436 -28.70 -33.96 -36.47
C TYR A 436 -27.56 -34.17 -37.48
N ALA A 437 -27.23 -35.41 -37.80
CA ALA A 437 -26.09 -35.76 -38.65
C ALA A 437 -26.28 -35.28 -40.10
N CYS A 438 -25.58 -34.20 -40.46
CA CYS A 438 -25.57 -33.65 -41.82
C CYS A 438 -24.18 -33.17 -42.24
N TYR A 439 -23.98 -32.94 -43.54
CA TYR A 439 -22.70 -32.49 -44.08
C TYR A 439 -22.35 -31.06 -43.63
N GLU A 440 -23.36 -30.22 -43.43
CA GLU A 440 -23.22 -28.88 -42.87
C GLU A 440 -22.80 -28.90 -41.40
N ASN A 441 -23.42 -29.77 -40.58
CA ASN A 441 -22.98 -29.97 -39.20
C ASN A 441 -21.51 -30.38 -39.21
N TYR A 442 -21.16 -31.45 -39.94
CA TYR A 442 -19.77 -31.90 -40.06
C TYR A 442 -18.79 -30.76 -40.44
N ALA A 443 -19.17 -29.92 -41.41
CA ALA A 443 -18.36 -28.80 -41.87
C ALA A 443 -18.18 -27.71 -40.78
N VAL A 444 -19.26 -27.32 -40.11
CA VAL A 444 -19.27 -26.29 -39.05
C VAL A 444 -18.54 -26.79 -37.81
N PHE A 445 -18.81 -28.03 -37.37
CA PHE A 445 -18.13 -28.68 -36.25
C PHE A 445 -16.62 -28.78 -36.52
N CYS A 446 -16.20 -29.30 -37.68
CA CYS A 446 -14.77 -29.46 -37.97
C CYS A 446 -14.00 -28.14 -37.99
N VAL A 447 -14.57 -27.06 -38.55
CA VAL A 447 -13.91 -25.76 -38.54
C VAL A 447 -13.91 -25.12 -37.15
N SER A 448 -14.97 -25.32 -36.35
CA SER A 448 -15.06 -24.78 -35.00
C SER A 448 -14.02 -25.38 -34.05
N LEU A 449 -13.65 -26.67 -34.21
CA LEU A 449 -12.55 -27.30 -33.46
C LEU A 449 -11.25 -26.48 -33.54
N PHE A 450 -10.88 -26.00 -34.72
CA PHE A 450 -9.70 -25.15 -34.91
C PHE A 450 -9.89 -23.74 -34.36
N GLN A 451 -11.11 -23.21 -34.38
CA GLN A 451 -11.43 -21.90 -33.82
C GLN A 451 -11.28 -21.89 -32.30
N TYR A 452 -11.73 -22.93 -31.59
CA TYR A 452 -11.53 -23.02 -30.13
C TYR A 452 -10.05 -23.08 -29.75
N ILE A 453 -9.23 -23.84 -30.49
CA ILE A 453 -7.77 -23.87 -30.32
C ILE A 453 -7.18 -22.48 -30.59
N THR A 454 -7.64 -21.80 -31.64
CA THR A 454 -7.22 -20.44 -31.98
C THR A 454 -7.52 -19.47 -30.85
N LEU A 455 -8.74 -19.47 -30.29
CA LEU A 455 -9.14 -18.60 -29.19
C LEU A 455 -8.26 -18.81 -27.94
N ALA A 456 -7.92 -20.06 -27.62
CA ALA A 456 -7.02 -20.38 -26.51
C ALA A 456 -5.62 -19.78 -26.70
N VAL A 457 -5.10 -19.79 -27.93
CA VAL A 457 -3.78 -19.21 -28.27
C VAL A 457 -3.83 -17.68 -28.33
N VAL A 458 -4.83 -17.11 -29.00
CA VAL A 458 -4.97 -15.67 -29.23
C VAL A 458 -5.10 -14.91 -27.91
N PHE A 459 -5.91 -15.43 -26.98
CA PHE A 459 -6.08 -14.79 -25.68
C PHE A 459 -4.99 -15.16 -24.68
N SER A 460 -4.08 -16.09 -24.99
CA SER A 460 -2.91 -16.38 -24.15
C SER A 460 -1.86 -15.28 -24.30
N GLU A 461 -1.96 -14.29 -23.42
CA GLU A 461 -1.02 -13.17 -23.39
C GLU A 461 0.32 -13.59 -22.79
N GLY A 462 1.41 -13.13 -23.40
CA GLY A 462 2.77 -13.28 -22.89
C GLY A 462 3.26 -12.00 -22.20
N ALA A 463 4.48 -11.59 -22.53
CA ALA A 463 5.08 -10.37 -21.98
C ALA A 463 4.18 -9.15 -22.23
N PRO A 464 4.08 -8.20 -21.28
CA PRO A 464 5.00 -7.97 -20.16
C PRO A 464 4.64 -8.61 -18.81
N TYR A 465 3.46 -9.24 -18.66
CA TYR A 465 2.99 -9.72 -17.35
C TYR A 465 3.21 -11.23 -17.15
N ARG A 466 3.10 -12.02 -18.22
CA ARG A 466 3.26 -13.48 -18.19
C ARG A 466 4.42 -13.90 -19.09
N LYS A 467 4.97 -15.08 -18.86
CA LYS A 467 5.91 -15.66 -19.81
C LYS A 467 5.19 -16.04 -21.11
N PRO A 468 5.90 -16.12 -22.26
CA PRO A 468 5.31 -16.55 -23.52
C PRO A 468 4.67 -17.94 -23.43
N ILE A 469 3.65 -18.21 -24.24
CA ILE A 469 2.87 -19.46 -24.18
C ILE A 469 3.73 -20.74 -24.25
N TYR A 470 4.82 -20.73 -25.02
CA TYR A 470 5.71 -21.88 -25.20
C TYR A 470 6.49 -22.27 -23.93
N THR A 471 6.61 -21.38 -22.94
CA THR A 471 7.25 -21.73 -21.66
C THR A 471 6.34 -22.62 -20.82
N ASN A 472 5.02 -22.52 -21.01
CA ASN A 472 4.06 -23.44 -20.42
C ASN A 472 4.03 -24.73 -21.26
N LYS A 473 4.92 -25.66 -20.90
CA LYS A 473 5.06 -26.95 -21.57
C LYS A 473 3.75 -27.74 -21.58
N THR A 474 3.00 -27.71 -20.47
CA THR A 474 1.74 -28.46 -20.36
C THR A 474 0.66 -27.95 -21.31
N LEU A 475 0.47 -26.63 -21.39
CA LEU A 475 -0.48 -26.03 -22.33
C LEU A 475 -0.04 -26.24 -23.78
N THR A 476 1.25 -26.09 -24.07
CA THR A 476 1.79 -26.26 -25.43
C THR A 476 1.61 -27.69 -25.93
N ILE A 477 1.89 -28.69 -25.09
CA ILE A 477 1.66 -30.11 -25.41
C ILE A 477 0.17 -30.38 -25.63
N SER A 478 -0.69 -29.84 -24.77
CA SER A 478 -2.15 -29.97 -24.90
C SER A 478 -2.66 -29.36 -26.23
N LEU A 479 -2.23 -28.13 -26.57
CA LEU A 479 -2.59 -27.47 -27.83
C LEU A 479 -2.14 -28.30 -29.04
N MET A 480 -0.91 -28.81 -29.03
CA MET A 480 -0.40 -29.67 -30.10
C MET A 480 -1.19 -30.98 -30.21
N ALA A 481 -1.45 -31.66 -29.10
CA ALA A 481 -2.20 -32.91 -29.06
C ALA A 481 -3.64 -32.71 -29.56
N MET A 482 -4.34 -31.69 -29.08
CA MET A 482 -5.70 -31.40 -29.52
C MET A 482 -5.75 -30.94 -30.98
N THR A 483 -4.77 -30.19 -31.47
CA THR A 483 -4.68 -29.87 -32.91
C THR A 483 -4.54 -31.12 -33.76
N LEU A 484 -3.69 -32.07 -33.36
CA LEU A 484 -3.53 -33.34 -34.08
C LEU A 484 -4.82 -34.19 -34.04
N ILE A 485 -5.51 -34.23 -32.90
CA ILE A 485 -6.78 -34.92 -32.76
C ILE A 485 -7.86 -34.26 -33.64
N SER A 486 -7.93 -32.93 -33.67
CA SER A 486 -8.86 -32.21 -34.55
C SER A 486 -8.58 -32.47 -36.03
N ILE A 487 -7.31 -32.46 -36.46
CA ILE A 487 -6.93 -32.84 -37.83
C ILE A 487 -7.35 -34.28 -38.14
N TYR A 488 -7.12 -35.21 -37.21
CA TYR A 488 -7.52 -36.60 -37.36
C TYR A 488 -9.05 -36.75 -37.51
N ILE A 489 -9.84 -36.08 -36.65
CA ILE A 489 -11.31 -36.07 -36.71
C ILE A 489 -11.80 -35.50 -38.05
N THR A 490 -11.17 -34.44 -38.56
CA THR A 490 -11.58 -33.78 -39.81
C THR A 490 -11.11 -34.51 -41.08
N VAL A 491 -9.98 -35.22 -41.07
CA VAL A 491 -9.41 -35.81 -42.30
C VAL A 491 -9.73 -37.29 -42.44
N TYR A 492 -9.50 -38.07 -41.38
CA TYR A 492 -9.63 -39.53 -41.44
C TYR A 492 -10.08 -40.13 -40.09
N PRO A 493 -11.31 -39.82 -39.62
CA PRO A 493 -11.83 -40.39 -38.40
C PRO A 493 -12.10 -41.89 -38.57
N ALA A 494 -11.67 -42.71 -37.61
CA ALA A 494 -12.05 -44.12 -37.57
C ALA A 494 -13.57 -44.29 -37.38
N GLN A 495 -14.11 -45.43 -37.84
CA GLN A 495 -15.56 -45.69 -37.79
C GLN A 495 -16.19 -45.55 -36.40
N TRP A 496 -15.45 -45.89 -35.34
CA TRP A 496 -15.97 -45.72 -33.97
C TRP A 496 -16.09 -44.25 -33.59
N VAL A 497 -15.19 -43.38 -34.07
CA VAL A 497 -15.24 -41.92 -33.84
C VAL A 497 -16.41 -41.33 -34.60
N ILE A 498 -16.61 -41.74 -35.86
CA ILE A 498 -17.73 -41.30 -36.68
C ILE A 498 -19.06 -41.62 -36.00
N ARG A 499 -19.21 -42.85 -35.49
CA ARG A 499 -20.42 -43.26 -34.77
C ARG A 499 -20.58 -42.54 -33.44
N TRP A 500 -19.49 -42.31 -32.72
CA TRP A 500 -19.53 -41.67 -31.41
C TRP A 500 -19.82 -40.16 -31.50
N LEU A 501 -19.30 -39.46 -32.50
CA LEU A 501 -19.58 -38.04 -32.72
C LEU A 501 -20.75 -37.80 -33.70
N GLU A 502 -21.42 -38.86 -34.15
CA GLU A 502 -22.53 -38.79 -35.12
C GLU A 502 -22.20 -38.05 -36.43
N LEU A 503 -20.95 -38.16 -36.88
CA LEU A 503 -20.42 -37.39 -38.01
C LEU A 503 -20.90 -37.92 -39.36
N LYS A 504 -21.51 -37.06 -40.18
CA LYS A 504 -21.74 -37.35 -41.61
C LYS A 504 -20.54 -36.86 -42.43
N VAL A 505 -19.52 -37.72 -42.53
CA VAL A 505 -18.23 -37.36 -43.14
C VAL A 505 -18.34 -37.16 -44.65
N ALA A 506 -17.82 -36.03 -45.15
CA ALA A 506 -17.75 -35.68 -46.57
C ALA A 506 -17.10 -36.77 -47.44
N GLU A 507 -17.61 -37.01 -48.65
CA GLU A 507 -17.01 -37.97 -49.59
C GLU A 507 -15.70 -37.43 -50.20
N GLY A 508 -14.64 -38.24 -50.13
CA GLY A 508 -13.30 -37.86 -50.58
C GLY A 508 -12.54 -36.93 -49.63
N TYR A 509 -11.24 -36.75 -49.91
CA TYR A 509 -10.33 -35.98 -49.04
C TYR A 509 -10.25 -34.49 -49.38
N GLY A 510 -10.74 -34.07 -50.55
CA GLY A 510 -10.61 -32.69 -51.03
C GLY A 510 -11.22 -31.66 -50.08
N PHE A 511 -12.52 -31.80 -49.79
CA PHE A 511 -13.21 -30.92 -48.84
C PHE A 511 -12.56 -30.95 -47.45
N ARG A 512 -12.21 -32.15 -46.96
CA ARG A 512 -11.62 -32.35 -45.63
C ARG A 512 -10.30 -31.60 -45.43
N ILE A 513 -9.40 -31.67 -46.41
CA ILE A 513 -8.11 -30.94 -46.37
C ILE A 513 -8.36 -29.43 -46.47
N ILE A 514 -9.32 -29.00 -47.28
CA ILE A 514 -9.69 -27.58 -47.39
C ILE A 514 -10.25 -27.05 -46.06
N THR A 515 -11.06 -27.82 -45.34
CA THR A 515 -11.56 -27.42 -44.01
C THR A 515 -10.41 -27.19 -43.03
N VAL A 516 -9.39 -28.05 -43.04
CA VAL A 516 -8.18 -27.85 -42.21
C VAL A 516 -7.43 -26.57 -42.64
N ALA A 517 -7.26 -26.35 -43.95
CA ALA A 517 -6.62 -25.14 -44.46
C ALA A 517 -7.38 -23.86 -44.08
N ILE A 518 -8.72 -23.90 -44.10
CA ILE A 518 -9.59 -22.82 -43.62
C ILE A 518 -9.38 -22.57 -42.13
N GLY A 519 -9.31 -23.63 -41.31
CA GLY A 519 -8.99 -23.51 -39.88
C GLY A 519 -7.66 -22.80 -39.63
N PHE A 520 -6.60 -23.16 -40.34
CA PHE A 520 -5.30 -22.49 -40.25
C PHE A 520 -5.34 -21.05 -40.76
N ALA A 521 -6.06 -20.76 -41.86
CA ALA A 521 -6.24 -19.40 -42.34
C ALA A 521 -6.93 -18.51 -41.28
N GLY A 522 -7.96 -19.06 -40.61
CA GLY A 522 -8.62 -18.42 -39.47
C GLY A 522 -7.67 -18.17 -38.30
N PHE A 523 -6.82 -19.13 -37.97
CA PHE A 523 -5.79 -18.97 -36.94
C PHE A 523 -4.85 -17.79 -37.20
N PHE A 524 -4.30 -17.70 -38.41
CA PHE A 524 -3.39 -16.60 -38.77
C PHE A 524 -4.09 -15.24 -38.78
N LEU A 525 -5.32 -15.18 -39.31
CA LEU A 525 -6.10 -13.94 -39.32
C LEU A 525 -6.45 -13.49 -37.90
N GLY A 526 -6.89 -14.40 -37.03
CA GLY A 526 -7.22 -14.12 -35.63
C GLY A 526 -6.02 -13.58 -34.86
N ILE A 527 -4.84 -14.19 -35.02
CA ILE A 527 -3.59 -13.69 -34.40
C ILE A 527 -3.23 -12.30 -34.93
N PHE A 528 -3.33 -12.08 -36.24
CA PHE A 528 -3.03 -10.80 -36.86
C PHE A 528 -3.92 -9.68 -36.31
N LEU A 529 -5.23 -9.90 -36.24
CA LEU A 529 -6.18 -8.91 -35.73
C LEU A 529 -5.94 -8.58 -34.25
N GLU A 530 -5.71 -9.58 -33.40
CA GLU A 530 -5.47 -9.32 -31.97
C GLU A 530 -4.14 -8.59 -31.75
N ARG A 531 -3.04 -9.05 -32.38
CA ARG A 531 -1.72 -8.48 -32.12
C ARG A 531 -1.54 -7.12 -32.79
N PHE A 532 -2.03 -6.94 -34.01
CA PHE A 532 -1.80 -5.72 -34.78
C PHE A 532 -2.88 -4.67 -34.53
N PHE A 533 -4.17 -5.01 -34.63
CA PHE A 533 -5.24 -4.02 -34.50
C PHE A 533 -5.55 -3.69 -33.04
N VAL A 534 -5.75 -4.70 -32.19
CA VAL A 534 -6.12 -4.44 -30.78
C VAL A 534 -4.91 -3.94 -30.00
N LYS A 535 -3.79 -4.67 -30.02
CA LYS A 535 -2.65 -4.33 -29.15
C LYS A 535 -1.78 -3.20 -29.70
N TYR A 536 -1.37 -3.28 -30.97
CA TYR A 536 -0.50 -2.26 -31.53
C TYR A 536 -1.25 -0.97 -31.88
N ALA A 537 -2.39 -1.03 -32.59
CA ALA A 537 -3.08 0.19 -32.99
C ALA A 537 -3.85 0.87 -31.84
N LEU A 538 -4.68 0.13 -31.08
CA LEU A 538 -5.52 0.75 -30.05
C LEU A 538 -4.74 1.10 -28.77
N LEU A 539 -4.02 0.14 -28.18
CA LEU A 539 -3.34 0.35 -26.90
C LEU A 539 -2.05 1.17 -27.03
N SER A 540 -1.31 1.06 -28.14
CA SER A 540 -0.05 1.82 -28.30
C SER A 540 -0.25 3.22 -28.88
N LYS A 541 -1.19 3.44 -29.81
CA LYS A 541 -1.37 4.77 -30.45
C LYS A 541 -2.49 5.61 -29.83
N PHE A 542 -3.49 4.99 -29.21
CA PHE A 542 -4.65 5.70 -28.62
C PHE A 542 -4.93 5.29 -27.17
N PRO A 543 -3.96 5.38 -26.25
CA PRO A 543 -4.14 4.94 -24.85
C PRO A 543 -5.27 5.69 -24.14
N LYS A 544 -5.51 6.96 -24.51
CA LYS A 544 -6.59 7.79 -23.95
C LYS A 544 -8.00 7.25 -24.24
N LEU A 545 -8.19 6.52 -25.34
CA LEU A 545 -9.48 5.95 -25.73
C LEU A 545 -9.83 4.69 -24.94
N SER A 546 -8.81 4.03 -24.36
CA SER A 546 -8.96 2.86 -23.48
C SER A 546 -8.94 3.23 -22.00
N SER A 547 -8.61 4.48 -21.67
CA SER A 547 -8.54 4.94 -20.28
C SER A 547 -9.95 5.30 -19.83
N GLY A 548 -10.42 4.66 -18.76
CA GLY A 548 -11.70 4.98 -18.13
C GLY A 548 -11.75 6.40 -17.54
N PRO A 549 -12.83 6.77 -16.85
CA PRO A 549 -12.91 8.06 -16.17
C PRO A 549 -11.74 8.22 -15.19
N LYS A 550 -11.11 9.40 -15.19
CA LYS A 550 -9.96 9.71 -14.33
C LYS A 550 -10.33 9.54 -12.86
N ILE A 551 -9.46 8.85 -12.13
CA ILE A 551 -9.63 8.57 -10.70
C ILE A 551 -9.34 9.88 -9.91
N LYS A 552 -9.94 10.04 -8.72
CA LYS A 552 -9.85 11.27 -7.90
C LYS A 552 -8.40 11.72 -7.67
N TYR A 553 -7.48 10.81 -7.34
CA TYR A 553 -6.07 11.16 -7.16
C TYR A 553 -5.38 11.67 -8.44
N GLU A 554 -5.75 11.18 -9.62
CA GLU A 554 -5.15 11.61 -10.90
C GLU A 554 -5.54 13.06 -11.19
N LYS A 555 -6.81 13.41 -10.93
CA LYS A 555 -7.30 14.80 -11.05
C LYS A 555 -6.53 15.72 -10.11
N LEU A 556 -6.42 15.35 -8.83
CA LEU A 556 -5.68 16.12 -7.83
C LEU A 556 -4.18 16.24 -8.20
N LYS A 557 -3.56 15.19 -8.74
CA LYS A 557 -2.16 15.22 -9.18
C LYS A 557 -1.98 16.19 -10.36
N GLU A 558 -2.89 16.21 -11.33
CA GLU A 558 -2.87 17.17 -12.44
C GLU A 558 -3.10 18.61 -11.95
N GLU A 559 -4.05 18.83 -11.04
CA GLU A 559 -4.27 20.12 -10.39
C GLU A 559 -2.98 20.61 -9.71
N LEU A 560 -2.35 19.79 -8.87
CA LEU A 560 -1.11 20.13 -8.15
C LEU A 560 0.13 20.34 -9.05
N VAL A 561 0.06 19.99 -10.33
CA VAL A 561 1.10 20.32 -11.32
C VAL A 561 0.78 21.65 -12.01
N ASN A 562 -0.50 21.97 -12.18
CA ASN A 562 -0.96 23.19 -12.86
C ASN A 562 -1.04 24.40 -11.91
N TYR A 563 -1.25 24.20 -10.60
CA TYR A 563 -1.24 25.27 -9.61
C TYR A 563 0.20 25.70 -9.29
N THR A 564 0.59 26.89 -9.73
CA THR A 564 1.90 27.50 -9.41
C THR A 564 1.96 28.06 -7.99
N ASP A 565 0.81 28.42 -7.42
CA ASP A 565 0.72 29.17 -6.15
C ASP A 565 0.50 28.25 -4.94
N TRP A 566 0.59 26.93 -5.13
CA TRP A 566 0.37 25.93 -4.10
C TRP A 566 1.58 24.99 -3.98
N PRO A 567 2.10 24.72 -2.77
CA PRO A 567 1.62 25.18 -1.45
C PRO A 567 2.08 26.61 -1.10
N PRO A 568 1.31 27.35 -0.29
CA PRO A 568 1.73 28.66 0.23
C PRO A 568 2.84 28.45 1.27
N ILE A 569 4.10 28.69 0.88
CA ILE A 569 5.25 28.51 1.77
C ILE A 569 5.27 29.65 2.78
N THR A 570 5.10 29.32 4.06
CA THR A 570 5.10 30.31 5.14
C THR A 570 6.53 30.50 5.65
N SER A 571 6.99 31.75 5.71
CA SER A 571 8.32 32.13 6.24
C SER A 571 8.41 32.04 7.78
N LYS A 572 7.27 32.04 8.47
CA LYS A 572 7.15 31.97 9.93
C LYS A 572 7.09 30.52 10.41
N LEU A 573 7.97 30.18 11.36
CA LEU A 573 7.89 28.92 12.12
C LEU A 573 6.61 28.91 12.97
N PRO A 574 5.99 27.74 13.17
CA PRO A 574 4.93 27.60 14.16
C PRO A 574 5.47 28.04 15.54
N PRO A 575 4.68 28.79 16.35
CA PRO A 575 5.10 29.10 17.72
C PRO A 575 5.40 27.80 18.46
N MET A 576 6.59 27.71 19.06
CA MET A 576 6.92 26.58 19.93
C MET A 576 5.95 26.60 21.11
N LEU A 577 5.24 25.48 21.33
CA LEU A 577 4.42 25.30 22.51
C LEU A 577 5.25 25.67 23.74
N PRO A 578 4.79 26.62 24.59
CA PRO A 578 5.50 26.92 25.82
C PRO A 578 5.57 25.65 26.67
N THR A 579 6.78 25.31 27.10
CA THR A 579 7.01 24.38 28.20
C THR A 579 6.11 24.79 29.37
N PRO A 580 5.40 23.86 30.04
CA PRO A 580 4.57 24.18 31.19
C PRO A 580 5.48 24.46 32.40
N ALA A 581 6.15 25.61 32.40
CA ALA A 581 6.92 26.14 33.52
C ALA A 581 7.29 27.61 33.25
N SER A 582 6.32 28.53 33.12
CA SER A 582 6.52 29.95 33.48
C SER A 582 5.30 30.84 33.17
N GLU A 583 4.16 30.64 33.83
CA GLU A 583 3.19 31.74 33.97
C GLU A 583 2.55 31.65 35.37
N ILE A 584 3.19 32.30 36.34
CA ILE A 584 2.49 32.74 37.55
C ILE A 584 2.01 34.15 37.23
N PRO A 585 0.69 34.44 37.26
CA PRO A 585 0.17 35.78 37.03
C PRO A 585 0.79 36.78 38.03
N PRO A 586 1.13 38.01 37.60
CA PRO A 586 1.73 39.02 38.48
C PRO A 586 0.89 39.35 39.72
N GLU A 587 -0.40 39.06 39.67
CA GLU A 587 -1.35 39.31 40.77
C GLU A 587 -1.13 38.36 41.96
N LEU A 588 -0.67 37.11 41.73
CA LEU A 588 -0.39 36.15 42.81
C LEU A 588 0.91 36.43 43.58
N LEU A 589 1.86 37.17 42.98
CA LEU A 589 3.13 37.52 43.64
C LEU A 589 2.93 38.57 44.75
N THR A 590 1.94 39.44 44.62
CA THR A 590 1.58 40.44 45.62
C THR A 590 0.84 39.83 46.82
N GLU A 591 -0.03 38.84 46.59
CA GLU A 591 -0.77 38.14 47.65
C GLU A 591 0.18 37.26 48.51
N ILE A 592 1.16 36.61 47.87
CA ILE A 592 2.15 35.76 48.55
C ILE A 592 3.16 36.59 49.35
N GLN A 593 3.56 37.78 48.89
CA GLN A 593 4.43 38.66 49.67
C GLN A 593 3.73 39.25 50.90
N PHE A 594 2.41 39.48 50.86
CA PHE A 594 1.66 40.00 52.01
C PHE A 594 1.35 38.92 53.07
N GLN A 595 1.21 37.65 52.66
CA GLN A 595 1.05 36.53 53.61
C GLN A 595 2.36 36.16 54.31
N ILE A 596 3.51 36.24 53.65
CA ILE A 596 4.82 35.88 54.25
C ILE A 596 5.29 36.92 55.27
N SER A 597 4.87 38.19 55.16
CA SER A 597 5.21 39.22 56.18
C SER A 597 4.39 39.09 57.47
N ASN A 598 3.17 38.55 57.42
CA ASN A 598 2.32 38.41 58.61
C ASN A 598 2.53 37.09 59.38
N GLU A 599 3.13 36.06 58.77
CA GLU A 599 3.43 34.79 59.46
C GLU A 599 4.72 34.81 60.29
N LEU A 600 5.57 35.85 60.16
CA LEU A 600 6.81 36.00 60.93
C LEU A 600 6.64 36.78 62.26
N GLU A 601 5.51 37.43 62.51
CA GLU A 601 5.25 38.20 63.75
C GLU A 601 4.16 37.61 64.68
N GLY A 602 3.54 36.47 64.33
CA GLY A 602 2.30 36.02 64.98
C GLY A 602 2.25 34.56 65.42
N ARG A 603 3.21 34.03 66.19
CA ARG A 603 3.00 32.77 66.96
C ARG A 603 3.55 32.84 68.38
N CYS A 604 2.79 33.51 69.24
CA CYS A 604 2.65 33.20 70.65
C CYS A 604 1.16 32.98 70.94
N ILE A 605 0.83 31.89 71.65
CA ILE A 605 -0.44 31.58 72.35
C ILE A 605 -1.53 30.81 71.56
N GLY A 606 -1.76 29.56 71.98
CA GLY A 606 -3.09 29.08 72.43
C GLY A 606 -4.02 28.29 71.48
N GLY A 607 -4.01 26.95 71.62
CA GLY A 607 -5.15 26.09 72.01
C GLY A 607 -6.47 25.99 71.20
N VAL A 608 -6.84 24.72 70.92
CA VAL A 608 -8.21 24.11 70.90
C VAL A 608 -9.12 24.59 69.71
N GLU A 609 -9.85 23.79 68.92
CA GLU A 609 -10.73 22.63 69.13
C GLU A 609 -11.07 21.94 67.78
N ASN A 610 -11.79 20.82 67.87
CA ASN A 610 -12.28 19.90 66.82
C ASN A 610 -13.09 20.53 65.67
N GLU A 611 -13.09 19.88 64.49
CA GLU A 611 -14.35 19.34 63.90
C GLU A 611 -14.08 18.41 62.71
N SER A 612 -14.83 17.31 62.74
CA SER A 612 -14.95 16.21 61.79
C SER A 612 -15.85 16.55 60.61
N PHE A 613 -15.51 16.09 59.41
CA PHE A 613 -16.53 15.67 58.43
C PHE A 613 -16.04 14.44 57.65
N GLU A 614 -16.97 13.52 57.50
CA GLU A 614 -16.84 12.13 57.12
C GLU A 614 -17.60 11.93 55.80
N ILE A 615 -17.22 10.87 55.06
CA ILE A 615 -18.04 10.14 54.06
C ILE A 615 -18.08 10.72 52.62
N ASP A 616 -17.49 10.04 51.63
CA ASP A 616 -18.15 8.89 50.98
C ASP A 616 -17.26 8.14 49.96
N GLU A 617 -17.36 6.82 50.01
CA GLU A 617 -16.78 5.85 49.08
C GLU A 617 -17.55 5.86 47.75
N ILE A 618 -16.84 5.88 46.61
CA ILE A 618 -17.38 5.33 45.35
C ILE A 618 -16.36 4.37 44.76
N ASN A 619 -16.75 3.11 44.83
CA ASN A 619 -16.05 1.93 44.39
C ASN A 619 -16.60 1.53 43.01
N ILE A 620 -15.84 1.64 41.92
CA ILE A 620 -16.19 0.98 40.64
C ILE A 620 -14.94 0.39 39.99
N THR A 621 -14.85 -0.92 40.17
CA THR A 621 -14.17 -1.91 39.36
C THR A 621 -14.79 -1.95 37.95
N LYS A 622 -13.96 -1.80 36.90
CA LYS A 622 -14.04 -2.36 35.52
C LYS A 622 -13.56 -1.33 34.49
N LEU A 623 -12.32 -1.51 34.01
CA LEU A 623 -11.95 -1.67 32.59
C LEU A 623 -10.47 -1.98 32.46
#